data_AF-A0A841KYW9-F1
#
_entry.id   AF-A0A841KYW9-F1
#
_cell.length_a   1.000
_cell.length_b   1.000
_cell.length_c   1.000
_cell.angle_alpha   90.00
_cell.angle_beta   90.00
_cell.angle_gamma   90.00
#
_symmetry.space_group_name_H-M   'P 1'
#
loop_
_entity.id
_entity.type
_entity.pdbx_description
1 polymer ?
#
loop_
_entity_poly.entity_id
_entity_poly.type
_entity_poly.pdbx_seq_one_letter_code
_entity_poly.pdbx_strand_id
1 'polypeptide(L)'
;MQTALSDLVDSRDEETNFDLHVYLEEAKNDLRFLRDLKKFLKKYNKSTSQIDQYIHRLEGNMDMEKVVQIYDIDENAIKKSIEKHPYFKNPCDYPIRLLTIMKYLKKKGIDIHYKDMDLIVDRLIQEIDGVKKVGDGMYLKKIH
;
A
#
# COMPACT_ATOMS: atom_id res chain seq x y z
N MET A 1 2.05 41.18 -16.75
CA MET A 1 2.20 41.02 -15.29
C MET A 1 1.52 39.73 -14.90
N GLN A 2 2.29 38.76 -14.43
CA GLN A 2 1.81 37.55 -13.78
C GLN A 2 1.33 37.91 -12.38
N THR A 3 0.18 37.40 -11.96
CA THR A 3 -0.12 37.22 -10.54
C THR A 3 -0.75 35.85 -10.36
N ALA A 4 -0.08 35.07 -9.52
CA ALA A 4 -0.27 33.68 -9.15
C ALA A 4 -1.72 33.32 -8.78
N LEU A 5 -2.22 32.27 -9.43
CA LEU A 5 -3.29 31.40 -8.95
C LEU A 5 -2.73 29.97 -8.77
N SER A 6 -1.51 29.85 -8.22
CA SER A 6 -0.76 28.59 -8.21
C SER A 6 -0.54 27.98 -6.81
N ASP A 7 -1.14 28.51 -5.75
CA ASP A 7 -0.79 28.11 -4.37
C ASP A 7 -1.91 27.39 -3.59
N LEU A 8 -2.84 26.70 -4.27
CA LEU A 8 -3.92 25.97 -3.58
C LEU A 8 -4.18 24.57 -4.16
N VAL A 9 -3.13 23.79 -4.41
CA VAL A 9 -3.26 22.33 -4.58
C VAL A 9 -2.00 21.64 -4.04
N ASP A 10 -1.78 21.72 -2.74
CA ASP A 10 -0.82 20.86 -2.03
C ASP A 10 -1.31 20.70 -0.59
N SER A 11 -2.14 19.68 -0.34
CA SER A 11 -2.31 19.05 0.99
C SER A 11 -3.50 18.07 1.00
N ARG A 12 -3.49 16.97 0.22
CA ARG A 12 -4.47 15.88 0.44
C ARG A 12 -3.96 14.45 0.24
N ASP A 13 -2.66 14.24 0.10
CA ASP A 13 -2.08 12.90 -0.11
C ASP A 13 -1.23 12.37 1.07
N GLU A 14 -1.13 13.10 2.18
CA GLU A 14 -0.33 12.66 3.34
C GLU A 14 -1.15 12.02 4.47
N GLU A 15 -2.43 12.37 4.68
CA GLU A 15 -3.16 11.96 5.90
C GLU A 15 -3.35 10.44 6.05
N THR A 16 -3.60 9.70 4.97
CA THR A 16 -3.94 8.26 5.06
C THR A 16 -2.72 7.33 5.16
N ASN A 17 -1.57 7.72 4.60
CA ASN A 17 -0.31 6.97 4.75
C ASN A 17 0.38 7.28 6.09
N PHE A 18 0.18 8.51 6.60
CA PHE A 18 0.62 8.89 7.93
C PHE A 18 -0.17 8.13 8.99
N ASP A 19 -1.49 8.01 8.84
CA ASP A 19 -2.35 7.31 9.82
C ASP A 19 -1.97 5.84 10.01
N LEU A 20 -1.60 5.10 8.96
CA LEU A 20 -1.23 3.68 9.10
C LEU A 20 0.15 3.51 9.76
N HIS A 21 1.10 4.40 9.43
CA HIS A 21 2.44 4.38 10.03
C HIS A 21 2.41 4.87 11.49
N VAL A 22 1.55 5.84 11.80
CA VAL A 22 1.26 6.32 13.15
C VAL A 22 0.62 5.18 13.97
N TYR A 23 -0.39 4.50 13.43
CA TYR A 23 -1.06 3.41 14.13
C TYR A 23 -0.13 2.22 14.43
N LEU A 24 0.76 1.87 13.50
CA LEU A 24 1.76 0.80 13.69
C LEU A 24 2.84 1.19 14.72
N GLU A 25 3.31 2.44 14.72
CA GLU A 25 4.25 2.95 15.72
C GLU A 25 3.59 3.08 17.10
N GLU A 26 2.34 3.51 17.17
CA GLU A 26 1.53 3.53 18.40
C GLU A 26 1.36 2.13 18.99
N ALA A 27 1.00 1.13 18.17
CA ALA A 27 0.86 -0.26 18.62
C ALA A 27 2.18 -0.84 19.17
N LYS A 28 3.34 -0.49 18.58
CA LYS A 28 4.66 -0.88 19.10
C LYS A 28 4.97 -0.20 20.44
N ASN A 29 4.63 1.08 20.57
CA ASN A 29 4.82 1.84 21.81
C ASN A 29 3.94 1.29 22.94
N ASP A 30 2.69 0.92 22.65
CA ASP A 30 1.77 0.28 23.59
C ASP A 30 2.28 -1.09 24.04
N LEU A 31 2.80 -1.92 23.14
CA LEU A 31 3.42 -3.20 23.49
C LEU A 31 4.65 -3.01 24.38
N ARG A 32 5.49 -2.00 24.10
CA ARG A 32 6.65 -1.68 24.93
C ARG A 32 6.22 -1.27 26.33
N PHE A 33 5.22 -0.39 26.44
CA PHE A 33 4.64 0.03 27.71
C PHE A 33 4.08 -1.16 28.50
N LEU A 34 3.28 -2.03 27.86
CA LEU A 34 2.69 -3.20 28.52
C LEU A 34 3.75 -4.20 29.00
N ARG A 35 4.84 -4.38 28.24
CA ARG A 35 5.98 -5.22 28.66
C ARG A 35 6.71 -4.63 29.86
N ASP A 36 6.88 -3.32 29.92
CA ASP A 36 7.52 -2.66 31.06
C ASP A 36 6.60 -2.63 32.30
N LEU A 37 5.30 -2.42 32.12
CA LEU A 37 4.29 -2.56 33.18
C LEU A 37 4.26 -3.99 33.75
N LYS A 38 4.35 -5.01 32.89
CA LYS A 38 4.47 -6.41 33.29
C LYS A 38 5.70 -6.65 34.16
N LYS A 39 6.88 -6.13 33.76
CA LYS A 39 8.11 -6.23 34.57
C LYS A 39 7.93 -5.54 35.92
N PHE A 40 7.30 -4.37 35.94
CA PHE A 40 7.01 -3.64 37.16
C PHE A 40 6.12 -4.44 38.10
N LEU A 41 5.01 -5.01 37.61
CA LEU A 41 4.09 -5.79 38.43
C LEU A 41 4.71 -7.09 38.96
N LYS A 42 5.54 -7.75 38.15
CA LYS A 42 6.33 -8.91 38.62
C LYS A 42 7.26 -8.55 39.77
N LYS A 43 7.88 -7.36 39.76
CA LYS A 43 8.74 -6.88 40.85
C LYS A 43 8.00 -6.80 42.20
N TYR A 44 6.68 -6.59 42.17
CA TYR A 44 5.83 -6.51 43.36
C TYR A 44 4.96 -7.76 43.59
N ASN A 45 5.29 -8.90 42.96
CA ASN A 45 4.53 -10.15 43.03
C ASN A 45 3.03 -9.98 42.72
N LYS A 46 2.69 -9.08 41.79
CA LYS A 46 1.31 -8.85 41.35
C LYS A 46 1.00 -9.72 40.12
N SER A 47 -0.26 -10.11 39.98
CA SER A 47 -0.74 -10.88 38.82
C SER A 47 -0.53 -10.10 37.53
N THR A 48 -0.01 -10.76 36.51
CA THR A 48 0.16 -10.20 35.16
C THR A 48 -0.81 -10.78 34.15
N SER A 49 -1.73 -11.65 34.56
CA SER A 49 -2.60 -12.42 33.65
C SER A 49 -3.40 -11.55 32.69
N GLN A 50 -3.89 -10.40 33.16
CA GLN A 50 -4.62 -9.44 32.32
C GLN A 50 -3.69 -8.78 31.29
N ILE A 51 -2.47 -8.40 31.69
CA ILE A 51 -1.49 -7.80 30.78
C ILE A 51 -1.01 -8.82 29.75
N ASP A 52 -0.84 -10.07 30.17
CA ASP A 52 -0.49 -11.17 29.27
C ASP A 52 -1.58 -11.38 28.20
N GLN A 53 -2.86 -11.29 28.58
CA GLN A 53 -3.97 -11.33 27.63
C GLN A 53 -3.98 -10.13 26.67
N TYR A 54 -3.70 -8.91 27.15
CA TYR A 54 -3.63 -7.72 26.31
C TYR A 54 -2.45 -7.77 25.33
N ILE A 55 -1.27 -8.18 25.79
CA ILE A 55 -0.09 -8.39 24.93
C ILE A 55 -0.42 -9.43 23.84
N HIS A 56 -1.01 -10.57 24.22
CA HIS A 56 -1.36 -11.61 23.25
C HIS A 56 -2.41 -11.15 22.23
N ARG A 57 -3.39 -10.33 22.64
CA ARG A 57 -4.38 -9.75 21.71
C ARG A 57 -3.73 -8.78 20.73
N LEU A 58 -2.85 -7.90 21.22
CA LEU A 58 -2.14 -6.94 20.39
C LEU A 58 -1.16 -7.65 19.43
N GLU A 59 -0.38 -8.61 19.91
CA GLU A 59 0.53 -9.40 19.08
C GLU A 59 -0.25 -10.22 18.02
N GLY A 60 -1.36 -10.85 18.40
CA GLY A 60 -2.20 -11.60 17.48
C GLY A 60 -2.89 -10.73 16.42
N ASN A 61 -3.26 -9.49 16.74
CA ASN A 61 -3.80 -8.53 15.78
C ASN A 61 -2.70 -7.99 14.85
N MET A 62 -1.50 -7.73 15.37
CA MET A 62 -0.35 -7.32 14.55
C MET A 62 0.12 -8.42 13.59
N ASP A 63 0.02 -9.69 13.99
CA ASP A 63 0.31 -10.82 13.10
C ASP A 63 -0.75 -10.96 12.01
N MET A 64 -2.05 -10.74 12.30
CA MET A 64 -3.09 -10.72 11.26
C MET A 64 -2.97 -9.54 10.30
N GLU A 65 -2.64 -8.35 10.77
CA GLU A 65 -2.39 -7.19 9.89
C GLU A 65 -1.14 -7.37 9.02
N LYS A 66 -0.08 -8.02 9.55
CA LYS A 66 1.12 -8.37 8.76
C LYS A 66 0.91 -9.54 7.79
N VAL A 67 0.05 -10.50 8.13
CA VAL A 67 -0.23 -11.68 7.29
C VAL A 67 -1.23 -11.37 6.17
N VAL A 68 -2.13 -10.41 6.37
CA VAL A 68 -3.16 -10.07 5.36
C VAL A 68 -2.64 -9.11 4.27
N GLN A 69 -1.50 -8.44 4.44
CA GLN A 69 -1.11 -7.36 3.50
C GLN A 69 0.12 -7.58 2.60
N ILE A 70 0.95 -8.63 2.76
CA ILE A 70 2.23 -8.69 2.01
C ILE A 70 2.56 -10.04 1.34
N TYR A 71 1.96 -11.17 1.75
CA TYR A 71 2.52 -12.48 1.36
C TYR A 71 1.92 -13.21 0.15
N ASP A 72 0.77 -12.80 -0.39
CA ASP A 72 0.13 -13.51 -1.52
C ASP A 72 0.07 -12.73 -2.85
N ILE A 73 0.53 -11.47 -2.88
CA ILE A 73 0.54 -10.67 -4.10
C ILE A 73 1.87 -10.89 -4.82
N ASP A 74 1.89 -11.75 -5.83
CA ASP A 74 3.03 -11.93 -6.72
C ASP A 74 3.16 -10.71 -7.66
N GLU A 75 3.81 -9.65 -7.16
CA GLU A 75 4.09 -8.42 -7.92
C GLU A 75 4.84 -8.71 -9.23
N ASN A 76 5.70 -9.74 -9.25
CA ASN A 76 6.42 -10.13 -10.46
C ASN A 76 5.47 -10.72 -11.52
N ALA A 77 4.51 -11.54 -11.12
CA ALA A 77 3.48 -12.06 -12.02
C ALA A 77 2.57 -10.95 -12.55
N ILE A 78 2.22 -9.98 -11.71
CA ILE A 78 1.43 -8.80 -12.11
C ILE A 78 2.22 -7.97 -13.12
N LYS A 79 3.46 -7.60 -12.81
CA LYS A 79 4.34 -6.82 -13.71
C LYS A 79 4.51 -7.49 -15.06
N LYS A 80 4.84 -8.78 -15.08
CA LYS A 80 4.92 -9.59 -16.32
C LYS A 80 3.62 -9.60 -17.11
N SER A 81 2.48 -9.55 -16.44
CA SER A 81 1.17 -9.53 -17.11
C SER A 81 0.85 -8.15 -17.66
N ILE A 82 1.18 -7.07 -16.94
CA ILE A 82 1.08 -5.69 -17.41
C ILE A 82 1.94 -5.52 -18.65
N GLU A 83 3.22 -5.90 -18.63
CA GLU A 83 4.13 -5.81 -19.79
C GLU A 83 3.62 -6.58 -21.02
N LYS A 84 2.87 -7.66 -20.81
CA LYS A 84 2.24 -8.45 -21.88
C LYS A 84 0.99 -7.80 -22.47
N HIS A 85 0.44 -6.76 -21.84
CA HIS A 85 -0.75 -6.08 -22.34
C HIS A 85 -0.47 -5.48 -23.75
N PRO A 86 -1.42 -5.59 -24.70
CA PRO A 86 -1.22 -5.10 -26.07
C PRO A 86 -0.71 -3.66 -26.16
N TYR A 87 -1.25 -2.79 -25.29
CA TYR A 87 -0.82 -1.39 -25.16
C TYR A 87 0.68 -1.23 -24.84
N PHE A 88 1.24 -1.99 -23.89
CA PHE A 88 2.64 -1.84 -23.51
C PHE A 88 3.59 -2.50 -24.53
N LYS A 89 3.10 -3.47 -25.31
CA LYS A 89 3.84 -4.09 -26.42
C LYS A 89 3.89 -3.21 -27.67
N ASN A 90 2.76 -2.61 -28.03
CA ASN A 90 2.65 -1.73 -29.19
C ASN A 90 1.97 -0.44 -28.74
N PRO A 91 2.74 0.47 -28.12
CA PRO A 91 2.18 1.69 -27.58
C PRO A 91 1.71 2.62 -28.69
N CYS A 92 0.57 3.27 -28.42
CA CYS A 92 -0.02 4.26 -29.30
C CYS A 92 0.07 5.63 -28.63
N ASP A 93 -0.10 6.70 -29.42
CA ASP A 93 -0.07 8.09 -28.91
C ASP A 93 -1.24 8.47 -27.97
N TYR A 94 -2.10 7.51 -27.64
CA TYR A 94 -3.21 7.69 -26.72
C TYR A 94 -2.90 7.09 -25.34
N PRO A 95 -3.25 7.75 -24.22
CA PRO A 95 -3.04 7.21 -22.88
C PRO A 95 -4.00 6.07 -22.52
N ILE A 96 -3.49 5.04 -21.86
CA ILE A 96 -4.30 3.95 -21.30
C ILE A 96 -4.78 4.28 -19.87
N ARG A 97 -6.03 3.91 -19.57
CA ARG A 97 -6.61 4.00 -18.21
C ARG A 97 -6.16 2.84 -17.32
N LEU A 98 -5.90 3.12 -16.04
CA LEU A 98 -5.65 2.13 -14.99
C LEU A 98 -6.76 1.08 -14.95
N LEU A 99 -8.02 1.53 -15.01
CA LEU A 99 -9.20 0.66 -15.04
C LEU A 99 -9.14 -0.36 -16.19
N THR A 100 -8.61 0.02 -17.35
CA THR A 100 -8.46 -0.89 -18.51
C THR A 100 -7.42 -1.96 -18.21
N ILE A 101 -6.30 -1.57 -17.59
CA ILE A 101 -5.24 -2.49 -17.18
C ILE A 101 -5.75 -3.44 -16.10
N MET A 102 -6.44 -2.93 -15.08
CA MET A 102 -7.06 -3.76 -14.04
C MET A 102 -8.08 -4.76 -14.60
N LYS A 103 -8.93 -4.35 -15.55
CA LYS A 103 -9.85 -5.26 -16.25
C LYS A 103 -9.10 -6.36 -17.01
N TYR A 104 -7.96 -6.04 -17.59
CA TYR A 104 -7.10 -7.02 -18.25
C TYR A 104 -6.50 -8.01 -17.24
N LEU A 105 -5.97 -7.52 -16.11
CA LEU A 105 -5.40 -8.36 -15.05
C LEU A 105 -6.46 -9.33 -14.49
N LYS A 106 -7.69 -8.86 -14.27
CA LYS A 106 -8.83 -9.71 -13.88
C LYS A 106 -9.09 -10.82 -14.90
N LYS A 107 -9.06 -10.51 -16.20
CA LYS A 107 -9.21 -11.52 -17.28
C LYS A 107 -8.07 -12.54 -17.31
N LYS A 108 -6.91 -12.20 -16.76
CA LYS A 108 -5.74 -13.10 -16.64
C LYS A 108 -5.76 -13.96 -15.38
N GLY A 109 -6.80 -13.84 -14.55
CA GLY A 109 -6.93 -14.62 -13.32
C GLY A 109 -6.14 -14.03 -12.14
N ILE A 110 -5.69 -12.78 -12.25
CA ILE A 110 -5.12 -12.06 -11.11
C ILE A 110 -6.28 -11.57 -10.25
N ASP A 111 -6.25 -11.93 -8.97
CA ASP A 111 -7.25 -11.44 -8.03
C ASP A 111 -7.04 -9.94 -7.79
N ILE A 112 -8.09 -9.17 -8.07
CA ILE A 112 -8.12 -7.72 -7.93
C ILE A 112 -8.96 -7.26 -6.74
N HIS A 113 -9.45 -8.22 -5.92
CA HIS A 113 -10.25 -7.92 -4.74
C HIS A 113 -9.42 -7.52 -3.52
N TYR A 114 -8.08 -7.56 -3.62
CA TYR A 114 -7.23 -7.01 -2.58
C TYR A 114 -7.42 -5.50 -2.47
N LYS A 115 -7.44 -5.03 -1.22
CA LYS A 115 -7.40 -3.61 -0.89
C LYS A 115 -6.11 -3.02 -1.48
N ASP A 116 -6.20 -1.83 -2.06
CA ASP A 116 -5.06 -1.07 -2.61
C ASP A 116 -4.38 -1.67 -3.87
N MET A 117 -5.05 -2.58 -4.59
CA MET A 117 -4.54 -3.12 -5.87
C MET A 117 -4.36 -2.08 -6.95
N ASP A 118 -5.21 -1.06 -6.95
CA ASP A 118 -5.07 0.10 -7.82
C ASP A 118 -3.74 0.83 -7.58
N LEU A 119 -3.35 1.03 -6.32
CA LEU A 119 -2.07 1.63 -5.95
C LEU A 119 -0.87 0.75 -6.34
N ILE A 120 -0.97 -0.56 -6.10
CA ILE A 120 0.09 -1.52 -6.48
C ILE A 120 0.27 -1.52 -7.99
N VAL A 121 -0.82 -1.63 -8.75
CA VAL A 121 -0.77 -1.64 -10.22
C VAL A 121 -0.30 -0.30 -10.75
N ASP A 122 -0.70 0.83 -10.17
CA ASP A 122 -0.20 2.16 -10.52
C ASP A 122 1.33 2.24 -10.39
N ARG A 123 1.88 1.83 -9.24
CA ARG A 123 3.32 1.77 -9.00
C ARG A 123 4.03 0.89 -10.03
N LEU A 124 3.52 -0.33 -10.27
CA LEU A 124 4.13 -1.28 -11.21
C LEU A 124 4.12 -0.78 -12.66
N ILE A 125 3.09 -0.04 -13.08
CA ILE A 125 3.02 0.56 -14.43
C ILE A 125 4.09 1.64 -14.59
N GLN A 126 4.30 2.47 -13.56
CA GLN A 126 5.27 3.56 -13.59
C GLN A 126 6.73 3.07 -13.61
N GLU A 127 6.98 1.86 -13.10
CA GLU A 127 8.30 1.21 -13.20
C GLU A 127 8.64 0.70 -14.61
N ILE A 128 7.66 0.63 -15.53
CA ILE A 128 7.90 0.15 -16.90
C ILE A 128 8.64 1.23 -17.67
N ASP A 129 9.74 0.84 -18.31
CA ASP A 129 10.55 1.76 -19.10
C ASP A 129 9.75 2.45 -20.22
N GLY A 130 9.95 3.77 -20.33
CA GLY A 130 9.25 4.64 -21.27
C GLY A 130 7.79 4.98 -20.92
N VAL A 131 7.25 4.51 -19.79
CA VAL A 131 5.90 4.86 -19.33
C VAL A 131 5.92 6.13 -18.47
N LYS A 132 4.97 7.03 -18.72
CA LYS A 132 4.74 8.23 -17.89
C LYS A 132 3.27 8.35 -17.51
N LYS A 133 2.99 8.72 -16.27
CA LYS A 133 1.64 9.09 -15.82
C LYS A 133 1.31 10.48 -16.38
N VAL A 134 0.21 10.59 -17.11
CA VAL A 134 -0.23 11.83 -17.79
C VAL A 134 -1.50 12.43 -17.20
N GLY A 135 -2.09 11.76 -16.22
CA GLY A 135 -3.27 12.18 -15.50
C GLY A 135 -3.68 11.13 -14.47
N ASP A 136 -4.74 11.41 -13.72
CA ASP A 136 -5.24 10.46 -12.73
C ASP A 136 -5.66 9.14 -13.39
N GLY A 137 -5.03 8.06 -12.96
CA GLY A 137 -5.14 6.72 -13.55
C GLY A 137 -4.88 6.66 -15.06
N MET A 138 -4.05 7.54 -15.64
CA MET A 138 -3.78 7.60 -17.09
C MET A 138 -2.28 7.50 -17.38
N TYR A 139 -1.90 6.58 -18.26
CA TYR A 139 -0.49 6.29 -18.58
C TYR A 139 -0.24 6.37 -20.06
N LEU A 140 0.88 6.96 -20.45
CA LEU A 140 1.35 7.01 -21.82
C LEU A 140 2.72 6.36 -21.92
N LYS A 141 2.89 5.40 -22.82
CA LYS A 141 4.20 4.83 -23.14
C LYS A 141 4.74 5.49 -24.40
N LYS A 142 5.93 6.09 -24.33
CA LYS A 142 6.62 6.65 -25.50
C LYS A 142 7.75 5.71 -25.92
N ILE A 143 7.73 5.29 -27.18
CA ILE A 143 8.87 4.61 -27.79
C ILE A 143 9.94 5.69 -28.01
N HIS A 144 11.13 5.50 -27.41
CA HIS A 144 12.31 6.28 -27.77
C HIS A 144 12.95 5.67 -29.02
#